data_AF-A0A4Y8C0I7-F1
#
_entry.id   AF-A0A4Y8C0I7-F1
#
_cell.length_a   1.000
_cell.length_b   1.000
_cell.length_c   1.000
_cell.angle_alpha   90.00
_cell.angle_beta   90.00
_cell.angle_gamma   90.00
#
_symmetry.space_group_name_H-M   'P 1'
#
loop_
_entity.id
_entity.type
_entity.pdbx_description
1 polymer ?
#
loop_
_entity_poly.entity_id
_entity_poly.type
_entity_poly.pdbx_seq_one_letter_code
_entity_poly.pdbx_strand_id
1 'polypeptide(L)' 'ILMPSANSSSNLANLERIDLKGEIFDSSAVLEKIINAKNDSNIKGVLFVVDSPGGAFAPSMELALAIKDLKIKKP' A
#
# COMPACT_ATOMS: atom_id res chain seq x y z
N ILE A 1 3.29 43.35 8.28
CA ILE A 1 4.30 42.39 7.76
C ILE A 1 3.75 41.01 8.03
N LEU A 2 3.37 40.26 6.98
CA LEU A 2 2.88 38.89 7.10
C LEU A 2 4.08 37.94 7.18
N MET A 3 4.21 37.20 8.27
CA MET A 3 5.21 36.15 8.43
C MET A 3 4.60 34.82 7.96
N PRO A 4 5.30 34.01 7.13
CA PRO A 4 4.84 32.68 6.80
C PRO A 4 5.09 31.77 8.01
N SER A 5 4.03 31.16 8.53
CA SER A 5 4.13 30.14 9.58
C SER A 5 4.83 28.90 8.99
N ALA A 6 6.11 28.74 9.34
CA ALA A 6 6.89 27.55 9.02
C ALA A 6 6.49 26.41 9.97
N ASN A 7 5.28 25.88 9.81
CA ASN A 7 4.93 24.62 10.45
C ASN A 7 4.02 23.77 9.56
N SER A 8 4.60 23.29 8.48
CA SER A 8 4.10 22.10 7.79
C SER A 8 5.26 21.12 7.65
N SER A 9 5.45 20.27 8.66
CA SER A 9 6.01 18.93 8.43
C SER A 9 5.01 18.16 7.56
N SER A 10 4.88 18.58 6.31
CA SER A 10 4.09 17.90 5.29
C SER A 10 4.85 16.62 5.00
N ASN A 11 4.29 15.48 5.41
CA ASN A 11 4.59 14.24 4.72
C ASN A 11 4.15 14.44 3.26
N LEU A 12 5.10 14.83 2.41
CA LEU A 12 4.88 15.04 0.97
C LEU A 12 4.57 13.72 0.26
N ALA A 13 4.90 12.59 0.89
CA ALA A 13 4.61 11.27 0.38
C ALA A 13 3.09 11.01 0.42
N ASN A 14 2.49 10.97 -0.77
CA ASN A 14 1.07 10.74 -0.98
C ASN A 14 0.78 9.46 -1.81
N LEU A 15 1.83 8.74 -2.19
CA LEU A 15 1.75 7.50 -2.95
C LEU A 15 2.63 6.46 -2.26
N GLU A 16 2.04 5.33 -1.90
CA GLU A 16 2.78 4.20 -1.35
C GLU A 16 3.12 3.21 -2.46
N ARG A 17 4.35 2.70 -2.50
CA ARG A 17 4.76 1.64 -3.43
C ARG A 17 4.88 0.32 -2.67
N ILE A 18 4.16 -0.70 -3.14
CA ILE A 18 4.23 -2.06 -2.59
C ILE A 18 4.72 -2.99 -3.69
N ASP A 19 5.87 -3.62 -3.48
CA ASP A 19 6.42 -4.62 -4.40
C ASP A 19 6.10 -6.03 -3.88
N LEU A 20 5.47 -6.85 -4.73
CA LEU A 20 5.28 -8.30 -4.54
C LEU A 20 6.32 -9.03 -5.39
N LYS A 21 7.37 -9.54 -4.75
CA LYS A 21 8.51 -10.18 -5.42
C LYS A 21 8.65 -11.65 -5.04
N GLY A 22 8.96 -12.49 -6.03
CA GLY A 22 9.20 -13.92 -5.81
C GLY A 22 7.93 -14.72 -5.51
N GLU A 23 8.10 -15.94 -5.04
CA GLU A 23 7.00 -16.89 -4.84
C GLU A 23 6.08 -16.49 -3.67
N ILE A 24 4.78 -16.72 -3.84
CA ILE A 24 3.74 -16.35 -2.86
C ILE A 24 3.43 -17.56 -1.96
N PHE A 25 4.23 -17.77 -0.91
CA PHE A 25 3.93 -18.77 0.13
C PHE A 25 3.32 -18.18 1.40
N ASP A 26 3.69 -16.93 1.70
CA ASP A 26 3.18 -16.18 2.84
C ASP A 26 2.76 -14.78 2.36
N SER A 27 1.58 -14.36 2.77
CA SER A 27 0.97 -13.06 2.46
C SER A 27 1.25 -12.01 3.53
N SER A 28 1.66 -12.41 4.73
CA SER A 28 1.65 -11.58 5.95
C SER A 28 2.33 -10.22 5.76
N ALA A 29 3.57 -10.22 5.23
CA ALA A 29 4.34 -8.98 5.06
C ALA A 29 3.72 -8.01 4.04
N VAL A 30 3.17 -8.53 2.94
CA VAL A 30 2.54 -7.71 1.90
C VAL A 30 1.17 -7.23 2.36
N LEU A 31 0.43 -8.08 3.07
CA LEU A 31 -0.86 -7.76 3.66
C LEU A 31 -0.74 -6.61 4.67
N GLU A 32 0.27 -6.65 5.55
CA GLU A 32 0.53 -5.57 6.51
C GLU A 32 0.75 -4.23 5.80
N LYS A 33 1.54 -4.23 4.72
CA LYS A 33 1.76 -3.02 3.90
C LYS A 33 0.47 -2.50 3.29
N ILE A 34 -0.38 -3.39 2.76
CA ILE A 34 -1.69 -3.01 2.20
C ILE A 34 -2.58 -2.38 3.28
N ILE A 35 -2.61 -2.96 4.49
CA ILE A 35 -3.41 -2.45 5.61
C ILE A 35 -2.90 -1.07 6.08
N ASN A 36 -1.58 -0.92 6.22
CA ASN A 36 -0.97 0.35 6.59
C ASN A 36 -1.27 1.42 5.54
N ALA A 37 -1.07 1.09 4.25
CA ALA A 37 -1.39 1.98 3.14
C ALA A 37 -2.88 2.33 3.08
N LYS A 38 -3.79 1.42 3.45
CA LYS A 38 -5.24 1.68 3.51
C LYS A 38 -5.62 2.66 4.62
N ASN A 39 -4.94 2.59 5.76
CA ASN A 39 -5.31 3.34 6.97
C ASN A 39 -4.58 4.69 7.13
N ASP A 40 -3.46 4.91 6.43
CA ASP A 40 -2.74 6.18 6.48
C ASP A 40 -3.49 7.30 5.74
N SER A 41 -3.93 8.35 6.43
CA SER A 41 -4.67 9.46 5.81
C SER A 41 -3.81 10.33 4.86
N ASN A 42 -2.48 10.26 4.95
CA ASN A 42 -1.56 10.99 4.08
C ASN A 42 -1.40 10.31 2.72
N ILE A 43 -1.44 8.98 2.69
CA ILE A 43 -1.37 8.19 1.44
C ILE A 43 -2.69 8.30 0.68
N LYS A 44 -2.62 8.73 -0.57
CA LYS A 44 -3.74 8.97 -1.48
C LYS A 44 -3.91 7.90 -2.54
N GLY A 45 -2.90 7.06 -2.78
CA GLY A 45 -2.96 5.95 -3.72
C GLY A 45 -1.84 4.94 -3.48
N VAL A 46 -1.95 3.79 -4.13
CA VAL A 46 -0.95 2.72 -4.01
C VAL A 46 -0.51 2.24 -5.39
N LEU A 47 0.81 2.26 -5.62
CA LEU A 47 1.42 1.59 -6.76
C LEU A 47 1.81 0.16 -6.35
N PHE A 48 1.00 -0.82 -6.76
CA PHE A 48 1.26 -2.23 -6.51
C PHE A 48 2.04 -2.84 -7.69
N VAL A 49 3.31 -3.17 -7.47
CA VAL A 49 4.20 -3.74 -8.49
C VAL A 49 4.33 -5.23 -8.27
N VAL A 50 4.04 -6.01 -9.31
CA VAL A 50 4.10 -7.48 -9.26
C VAL A 50 5.27 -7.97 -10.08
N ASP A 51 6.17 -8.70 -9.42
CA ASP A 51 7.30 -9.42 -9.99
C ASP A 51 7.37 -10.80 -9.34
N SER A 52 6.34 -11.60 -9.60
CA SER A 52 6.12 -12.89 -8.94
C SER A 52 5.74 -13.96 -9.97
N PRO A 53 6.34 -15.17 -9.89
CA PRO A 53 5.90 -16.32 -10.70
C PRO A 53 4.58 -16.95 -10.18
N GLY A 54 4.00 -16.43 -9.09
CA GLY A 54 2.84 -17.00 -8.41
C GLY A 54 3.22 -17.78 -7.15
N GLY A 55 2.37 -18.71 -6.73
CA GLY A 55 2.59 -19.51 -5.53
C GLY A 55 1.32 -20.19 -5.03
N ALA A 56 1.16 -20.27 -3.72
CA ALA A 56 0.00 -20.89 -3.09
C ALA A 56 -1.28 -20.09 -3.32
N PHE A 57 -2.38 -20.81 -3.58
CA PHE A 57 -3.69 -20.23 -3.89
C PHE A 57 -4.25 -19.38 -2.74
N ALA A 58 -4.19 -19.88 -1.50
CA ALA A 58 -4.78 -19.20 -0.35
C ALA A 58 -4.12 -17.83 -0.05
N PRO A 59 -2.77 -17.73 0.06
CA PRO A 59 -2.09 -16.43 0.17
C PRO A 59 -2.39 -15.49 -1.01
N SER A 60 -2.45 -16.01 -2.23
CA SER A 60 -2.75 -15.21 -3.43
C SER A 60 -4.17 -14.62 -3.38
N MET A 61 -5.15 -15.42 -2.96
CA MET A 61 -6.54 -14.98 -2.80
C MET A 61 -6.69 -13.93 -1.70
N GLU A 62 -6.00 -14.10 -0.58
CA GLU A 62 -6.00 -13.14 0.52
C GLU A 62 -5.47 -11.78 0.09
N LEU A 63 -4.33 -11.75 -0.61
CA LEU A 63 -3.77 -10.51 -1.17
C LEU A 63 -4.74 -9.86 -2.17
N ALA A 64 -5.40 -10.64 -3.03
CA ALA A 64 -6.36 -10.13 -4.00
C ALA A 64 -7.58 -9.46 -3.31
N LEU A 65 -8.09 -10.06 -2.24
CA LEU A 65 -9.18 -9.48 -1.45
C LEU A 65 -8.74 -8.20 -0.72
N ALA A 66 -7.54 -8.19 -0.14
CA ALA A 66 -6.99 -7.01 0.52
C ALA A 66 -6.80 -5.83 -0.46
N ILE A 67 -6.32 -6.11 -1.68
CA ILE A 67 -6.19 -5.10 -2.75
C ILE A 67 -7.56 -4.60 -3.19
N LYS A 68 -8.54 -5.50 -3.36
CA LYS A 68 -9.92 -5.12 -3.70
C LYS A 68 -10.51 -4.18 -2.66
N ASP A 69 -10.28 -4.47 -1.38
CA ASP A 69 -10.73 -3.64 -0.26
C ASP A 69 -10.01 -2.30 -0.16
N LEU A 70 -8.71 -2.26 -0.45
CA LEU A 70 -7.93 -1.03 -0.55
C LEU A 70 -8.49 -0.12 -1.65
N LYS A 71 -8.81 -0.69 -2.82
CA LYS A 71 -9.31 0.02 -4.00
C LYS A 71 -10.61 0.80 -3.75
N ILE A 72 -11.43 0.36 -2.79
CA ILE A 72 -12.66 1.07 -2.39
C ILE A 72 -12.33 2.45 -1.81
N LYS A 73 -11.18 2.61 -1.15
CA LYS A 73 -10.77 3.86 -0.49
C LYS A 73 -9.73 4.65 -1.28
N LYS A 74 -8.84 3.95 -2.00
CA LYS A 74 -7.65 4.56 -2.62
C LYS A 74 -7.38 3.93 -3.98
N PRO A 75 -7.10 4.73 -5.03
CA PRO A 75 -6.65 4.21 -6.32
C PRO A 75 -5.38 3.37 -6.21
#